data_AF-A0A1Q3EG17-F1
#
_entry.id   AF-A0A1Q3EG17-F1
#
_cell.length_a   1.000
_cell.length_b   1.000
_cell.length_c   1.000
_cell.angle_alpha   90.00
_cell.angle_beta   90.00
_cell.angle_gamma   90.00
#
_symmetry.space_group_name_H-M   'P 1'
#
loop_
_entity.id
_entity.type
_entity.pdbx_description
1 polymer ?
#
loop_
_entity_poly.entity_id
_entity_poly.type
_entity_poly.pdbx_seq_one_letter_code
_entity_poly.pdbx_strand_id
1 'polypeptide(L)'
;MFGCIVAGRLLQTNIQQIDETHAIFELPNASSINHVCVFLLGTIPFPDGYGATVHLHWPGKGFQLLGMLSNEKPSAIFRLRSSFTSSTTTRAFGSTPNSTQVDPNTETNAVLGSGS
;
A
#
# COMPACT_ATOMS: atom_id res chain seq x y z
N MET A 1 -2.97 -13.39 11.01
CA MET A 1 -3.85 -12.21 11.05
C MET A 1 -4.12 -11.64 9.66
N PHE A 2 -3.08 -11.40 8.84
CA PHE A 2 -3.21 -10.79 7.51
C PHE A 2 -2.86 -11.73 6.35
N GLY A 3 -3.49 -11.52 5.21
CA GLY A 3 -3.21 -12.18 3.95
C GLY A 3 -3.05 -11.15 2.85
N CYS A 4 -2.15 -11.45 1.90
CA CYS A 4 -1.88 -10.61 0.75
C CYS A 4 -2.00 -11.44 -0.53
N ILE A 5 -2.71 -10.92 -1.53
CA ILE A 5 -2.80 -11.52 -2.87
C ILE A 5 -2.34 -10.48 -3.87
N VAL A 6 -1.33 -10.83 -4.64
CA VAL A 6 -0.94 -10.09 -5.84
C VAL A 6 -1.70 -10.68 -7.03
N ALA A 7 -2.26 -9.82 -7.89
CA ALA A 7 -2.92 -10.28 -9.10
C ALA A 7 -1.99 -11.16 -9.95
N GLY A 8 -2.45 -12.37 -10.27
CA GLY A 8 -1.70 -13.36 -11.05
C GLY A 8 -0.71 -14.20 -10.23
N ARG A 9 -0.72 -14.13 -8.90
CA ARG A 9 0.16 -14.92 -8.03
C ARG A 9 -0.61 -15.66 -6.94
N LEU A 10 0.06 -16.62 -6.32
CA LEU A 10 -0.46 -17.34 -5.17
C LEU A 10 -0.64 -16.42 -3.96
N LEU A 11 -1.56 -16.82 -3.08
CA LEU A 11 -1.79 -16.15 -1.81
C LEU A 11 -0.52 -16.17 -0.97
N GLN A 12 -0.18 -15.02 -0.39
CA GLN A 12 0.92 -14.87 0.55
C GLN A 12 0.36 -14.71 1.96
N THR A 13 0.65 -15.70 2.79
CA THR A 13 0.37 -15.70 4.24
C THR A 13 1.64 -15.76 5.09
N ASN A 14 2.80 -15.85 4.45
CA ASN A 14 4.10 -15.81 5.11
C ASN A 14 4.44 -14.36 5.48
N ILE A 15 3.79 -13.85 6.53
CA ILE A 15 4.05 -12.50 7.03
C ILE A 15 5.37 -12.54 7.81
N GLN A 16 6.26 -11.59 7.57
CA GLN A 16 7.36 -11.31 8.49
C GLN A 16 6.87 -10.27 9.49
N GLN A 17 6.63 -10.72 10.72
CA GLN A 17 6.28 -9.83 11.80
C GLN A 17 7.57 -9.24 12.38
N ILE A 18 7.74 -7.93 12.23
CA ILE A 18 8.90 -7.21 12.76
C ILE A 18 8.63 -6.79 14.19
N ASP A 19 7.37 -6.45 14.48
CA ASP A 19 6.92 -5.98 15.78
C ASP A 19 5.47 -6.41 16.04
N GLU A 20 4.97 -6.22 17.26
CA GLU A 20 3.58 -6.54 17.62
C GLU A 20 2.56 -5.81 16.75
N THR A 21 2.92 -4.62 16.25
CA THR A 21 2.05 -3.75 15.44
C THR A 21 2.43 -3.68 13.96
N HIS A 22 3.57 -4.25 13.55
CA HIS A 22 4.09 -4.12 12.20
C HIS A 22 4.36 -5.49 11.57
N ALA A 23 3.75 -5.72 10.41
CA ALA A 23 3.94 -6.90 9.59
C ALA A 23 4.34 -6.49 8.16
N ILE A 24 5.28 -7.23 7.58
CA ILE A 24 5.76 -7.02 6.23
C ILE A 24 5.48 -8.25 5.36
N PHE A 25 5.15 -7.97 4.11
CA PHE A 25 5.05 -8.96 3.05
C PHE A 25 6.14 -8.71 2.02
N GLU A 26 7.00 -9.70 1.80
CA GLU A 26 7.97 -9.63 0.72
C GLU A 26 7.29 -9.93 -0.62
N LEU A 27 7.32 -8.96 -1.52
CA LEU A 27 6.72 -9.06 -2.84
C LEU A 27 7.84 -9.08 -3.89
N PRO A 28 8.26 -10.24 -4.40
CA PRO A 28 9.30 -10.30 -5.42
C PRO A 28 8.82 -9.62 -6.71
N ASN A 29 9.73 -9.05 -7.51
CA ASN A 29 9.38 -8.38 -8.77
C ASN A 29 8.27 -7.32 -8.62
N ALA A 30 8.41 -6.40 -7.65
CA ALA A 30 7.42 -5.36 -7.35
C ALA A 30 7.00 -4.53 -8.59
N SER A 31 7.92 -4.33 -9.55
CA SER A 31 7.68 -3.62 -10.82
C SER A 31 6.59 -4.24 -11.70
N SER A 32 6.32 -5.55 -11.53
CA SER A 32 5.27 -6.27 -12.29
C SER A 32 3.88 -6.19 -11.65
N ILE A 33 3.78 -5.65 -10.44
CA ILE A 33 2.57 -5.70 -9.63
C ILE A 33 1.64 -4.56 -10.03
N ASN A 34 0.45 -4.92 -10.53
CA ASN A 34 -0.58 -3.94 -10.90
C ASN A 34 -1.65 -3.77 -9.83
N HIS A 35 -2.03 -4.86 -9.16
CA HIS A 35 -3.08 -4.89 -8.14
C HIS A 35 -2.63 -5.75 -6.96
N VAL A 36 -2.84 -5.24 -5.76
CA VAL A 36 -2.58 -5.93 -4.50
C VAL A 36 -3.85 -5.94 -3.68
N CYS A 37 -4.29 -7.10 -3.25
CA CYS A 37 -5.37 -7.26 -2.29
C CYS A 37 -4.77 -7.60 -0.93
N VAL A 38 -5.12 -6.84 0.10
CA VAL A 38 -4.74 -7.13 1.48
C VAL A 38 -6.02 -7.34 2.28
N PHE A 39 -6.05 -8.36 3.12
CA PHE A 39 -7.22 -8.72 3.90
C PHE A 39 -6.86 -9.38 5.23
N LEU A 40 -7.80 -9.34 6.17
CA LEU A 40 -7.75 -10.11 7.41
C LEU A 40 -8.17 -11.56 7.13
N LEU A 41 -7.43 -12.53 7.68
CA LEU A 41 -7.79 -13.96 7.61
C LEU A 41 -8.99 -14.31 8.51
N GLY A 42 -9.41 -13.41 9.40
CA GLY A 42 -10.50 -13.66 10.35
C GLY A 42 -10.12 -14.57 11.52
N THR A 43 -8.86 -14.99 11.64
CA THR A 43 -8.39 -15.81 12.78
C THR A 43 -8.15 -14.99 14.04
N ILE A 44 -7.74 -13.73 13.89
CA ILE A 44 -7.46 -12.78 14.98
C ILE A 44 -8.03 -11.42 14.54
N PRO A 45 -9.07 -10.88 15.21
CA PRO A 45 -9.57 -9.54 14.93
C PRO A 45 -8.63 -8.46 15.48
N PHE A 46 -8.77 -7.23 15.01
CA PHE A 46 -8.10 -6.09 15.65
C PHE A 46 -8.69 -5.83 17.05
N PRO A 47 -7.90 -5.32 18.00
CA PRO A 47 -8.42 -4.73 19.23
C PRO A 47 -9.41 -3.59 18.94
N ASP A 48 -10.30 -3.30 19.88
CA ASP A 48 -11.33 -2.28 19.70
C ASP A 48 -10.72 -0.89 19.47
N GLY A 49 -11.17 -0.18 18.44
CA GLY A 49 -10.60 1.12 18.05
C GLY A 49 -9.29 1.06 17.24
N TYR A 50 -8.76 -0.12 16.92
CA TYR A 50 -7.52 -0.27 16.13
C TYR A 50 -7.78 -0.68 14.68
N GLY A 51 -6.87 -0.26 13.81
CA GLY A 51 -6.78 -0.70 12.42
C GLY A 51 -5.33 -0.76 11.96
N ALA A 52 -5.07 -1.39 10.82
CA ALA A 52 -3.76 -1.38 10.18
C ALA A 52 -3.75 -0.45 8.98
N THR A 53 -2.67 0.28 8.82
CA THR A 53 -2.39 1.02 7.59
C THR A 53 -1.52 0.16 6.67
N VAL A 54 -1.87 0.12 5.40
CA VAL A 54 -1.11 -0.57 4.37
C VAL A 54 -0.25 0.45 3.68
N HIS A 55 1.07 0.34 3.83
CA HIS A 55 1.98 1.10 3.00
C HIS A 55 2.73 0.14 2.08
N LEU A 56 2.99 0.63 0.89
CA LEU A 56 3.85 -0.02 -0.05
C LEU A 56 5.10 0.81 -0.21
N HIS A 57 6.21 0.11 -0.28
CA HIS A 57 7.44 0.75 -0.64
C HIS A 57 7.81 0.51 -2.07
N TRP A 58 8.12 1.61 -2.71
CA TRP A 58 8.50 1.59 -4.10
C TRP A 58 9.98 1.75 -4.25
N PRO A 59 10.58 0.88 -5.08
CA PRO A 59 11.81 1.20 -5.74
C PRO A 59 11.93 2.61 -6.36
N GLY A 60 12.98 3.37 -6.01
CA GLY A 60 13.21 4.80 -6.21
C GLY A 60 12.36 5.81 -5.41
N LYS A 61 11.17 5.46 -4.89
CA LYS A 61 10.17 6.46 -4.43
C LYS A 61 9.90 6.50 -2.93
N GLY A 62 10.36 5.53 -2.15
CA GLY A 62 10.10 5.48 -0.71
C GLY A 62 8.71 4.91 -0.36
N PHE A 63 8.22 5.25 0.84
CA PHE A 63 6.95 4.77 1.39
C PHE A 63 5.76 5.52 0.82
N GLN A 64 4.77 4.75 0.38
CA GLN A 64 3.47 5.28 -0.01
C GLN A 64 2.37 4.58 0.79
N LEU A 65 1.58 5.36 1.52
CA LEU A 65 0.34 4.88 2.13
C LEU A 65 -0.66 4.53 1.02
N LEU A 66 -1.08 3.26 0.98
CA LEU A 66 -2.11 2.78 0.06
C LEU A 66 -3.51 2.89 0.66
N GLY A 67 -3.65 2.69 1.96
CA GLY A 67 -4.92 2.82 2.67
C GLY A 67 -4.90 2.14 4.04
N MET A 68 -6.09 1.77 4.53
CA MET A 68 -6.29 1.20 5.86
C MET A 68 -7.23 -0.01 5.84
N LEU A 69 -7.04 -0.91 6.80
CA LEU A 69 -7.90 -2.04 7.13
C LEU A 69 -8.34 -1.90 8.59
N SER A 70 -9.57 -2.29 8.87
CA SER A 70 -10.16 -2.32 10.22
C SER A 70 -11.05 -3.54 10.37
N ASN A 71 -11.63 -3.77 11.56
CA ASN A 71 -12.62 -4.83 11.73
C ASN A 71 -13.88 -4.61 10.87
N GLU A 72 -14.29 -3.35 10.65
CA GLU A 72 -15.43 -3.00 9.80
C GLU A 72 -15.10 -3.18 8.31
N LYS A 73 -13.85 -2.88 7.93
CA LYS A 73 -13.33 -3.05 6.57
C LYS A 73 -12.17 -4.04 6.58
N PRO A 74 -12.45 -5.35 6.62
CA PRO A 74 -11.43 -6.38 6.78
C PRO A 74 -10.60 -6.62 5.51
N SER A 75 -10.96 -6.03 4.37
CA SER A 75 -10.27 -6.23 3.09
C SER A 75 -10.25 -4.97 2.22
N ALA A 76 -9.15 -4.77 1.49
CA ALA A 76 -8.99 -3.70 0.53
C ALA A 76 -8.13 -4.13 -0.67
N ILE A 77 -8.47 -3.63 -1.86
CA ILE A 77 -7.72 -3.85 -3.09
C ILE A 77 -7.10 -2.53 -3.53
N PHE A 78 -5.79 -2.53 -3.74
CA PHE A 78 -4.99 -1.38 -4.09
C PHE A 78 -4.44 -1.52 -5.50
N ARG A 79 -4.59 -0.44 -6.28
CA ARG A 79 -4.09 -0.33 -7.66
C ARG A 79 -2.74 0.38 -7.64
N LEU A 80 -1.71 -0.31 -8.11
CA LEU A 80 -0.33 0.15 -8.08
C LEU A 80 0.09 0.88 -9.36
N ARG A 81 -0.40 0.43 -10.52
CA ARG A 81 -0.08 0.98 -11.85
C ARG A 81 -0.77 2.33 -12.15
N SER A 82 -1.15 3.08 -11.11
CA SER A 82 -1.84 4.37 -11.21
C SER A 82 -1.38 5.32 -10.11
N SER A 83 -0.09 5.33 -9.75
CA SER A 83 0.44 6.35 -8.83
C SER A 83 0.93 7.56 -9.61
N PHE A 84 -0.04 8.35 -10.10
CA PHE A 84 0.05 9.79 -10.30
C PHE A 84 -1.37 10.38 -10.28
N THR A 85 -2.00 10.36 -9.12
CA THR A 85 -2.89 11.46 -8.75
C THR A 85 -2.65 11.72 -7.29
N SER A 86 -1.81 12.72 -7.02
CA SER A 86 -1.84 13.48 -5.79
C SER A 86 -3.31 13.74 -5.45
N SER A 87 -3.77 13.23 -4.32
CA SER A 87 -5.04 13.62 -3.73
C SER A 87 -4.96 15.09 -3.32
N THR A 88 -5.15 15.99 -4.28
CA THR A 88 -5.38 17.42 -4.03
C THR A 88 -6.87 17.68 -4.21
N THR A 89 -7.60 17.63 -3.11
CA THR A 89 -8.98 18.09 -3.00
C THR A 89 -9.04 19.62 -3.21
N THR A 90 -9.70 20.02 -4.30
CA THR A 90 -10.49 21.25 -4.52
C THR A 90 -9.77 22.61 -4.59
N ARG A 91 -9.75 23.23 -5.78
CA ARG A 91 -10.49 24.47 -6.11
C ARG A 91 -10.76 24.55 -7.63
N ALA A 92 -12.03 24.70 -8.00
CA ALA A 92 -12.41 25.18 -9.31
C ALA A 92 -11.85 26.61 -9.52
N PHE A 93 -11.40 26.90 -10.75
CA PHE A 93 -11.37 28.21 -11.45
C PHE A 93 -10.05 28.48 -12.20
N GLY A 94 -10.10 28.51 -13.54
CA GLY A 94 -9.32 29.41 -14.38
C GLY A 94 -7.88 29.03 -14.83
N SER A 95 -7.76 28.76 -16.13
CA SER A 95 -6.66 29.12 -17.08
C SER A 95 -5.25 28.47 -17.07
N THR A 96 -4.96 27.82 -18.23
CA THR A 96 -3.71 27.72 -19.05
C THR A 96 -2.56 26.74 -18.69
N PRO A 97 -1.91 26.06 -19.68
CA PRO A 97 -0.98 24.94 -19.46
C PRO A 97 0.52 25.31 -19.58
N ASN A 98 1.41 24.56 -18.89
CA ASN A 98 2.82 24.38 -19.29
C ASN A 98 3.42 23.10 -18.68
N SER A 99 4.34 22.44 -19.41
CA SER A 99 4.83 21.06 -19.25
C SER A 99 6.26 20.91 -18.69
N THR A 100 6.58 19.82 -17.95
CA THR A 100 7.95 19.22 -17.83
C THR A 100 7.97 17.78 -17.23
N GLN A 101 9.02 17.01 -17.54
CA GLN A 101 9.17 15.52 -17.61
C GLN A 101 10.16 14.93 -16.56
N VAL A 102 10.07 13.66 -16.10
CA VAL A 102 11.07 12.99 -15.20
C VAL A 102 11.22 11.44 -15.41
N ASP A 103 12.47 10.93 -15.33
CA ASP A 103 13.05 9.60 -15.65
C ASP A 103 12.86 8.41 -14.66
N PRO A 104 13.12 7.11 -15.04
CA PRO A 104 12.57 5.92 -14.35
C PRO A 104 13.53 4.91 -13.65
N ASN A 105 14.74 5.25 -13.17
CA ASN A 105 15.76 4.22 -12.86
C ASN A 105 16.30 4.15 -11.40
N THR A 106 15.53 3.73 -10.39
CA THR A 106 16.11 3.35 -9.07
C THR A 106 15.23 2.35 -8.29
N GLU A 107 15.86 1.43 -7.53
CA GLU A 107 15.26 0.41 -6.65
C GLU A 107 15.05 0.87 -5.16
N THR A 108 14.26 0.17 -4.29
CA THR A 108 13.96 0.57 -2.88
C THR A 108 13.11 -0.47 -2.08
N ASN A 109 13.48 -0.68 -0.80
CA ASN A 109 12.97 -1.57 0.28
C ASN A 109 12.02 -1.03 1.40
N ALA A 110 10.92 -1.74 1.73
CA ALA A 110 9.86 -1.27 2.66
C ALA A 110 10.13 -1.34 4.20
N VAL A 111 9.64 -0.36 4.98
CA VAL A 111 9.69 0.06 6.39
C VAL A 111 8.48 1.01 6.66
N LEU A 112 7.45 0.55 7.40
CA LEU A 112 6.33 1.41 7.83
C LEU A 112 6.63 2.08 9.17
N GLY A 113 6.18 3.33 9.35
CA GLY A 113 6.08 4.00 10.65
C GLY A 113 4.70 4.66 10.83
N SER A 114 4.18 4.63 12.06
CA SER A 114 2.86 5.15 12.45
C SER A 114 2.95 6.57 13.03
N GLY A 115 1.99 7.42 12.67
CA GLY A 115 1.83 8.79 13.17
C GLY A 115 0.51 8.95 13.94
N SER A 116 0.55 9.80 14.97
CA SER A 116 -0.43 10.04 16.05
C SER A 116 -1.80 10.56 15.61
#